data_AF-A0A1I1EFP1-F1
#
_entry.id   AF-A0A1I1EFP1-F1
#
_cell.length_a   1.000
_cell.length_b   1.000
_cell.length_c   1.000
_cell.angle_alpha   90.00
_cell.angle_beta   90.00
_cell.angle_gamma   90.00
#
_symmetry.space_group_name_H-M   'P 1'
#
loop_
_entity.id
_entity.type
_entity.pdbx_description
1 polymer ?
#
loop_
_entity_poly.entity_id
_entity_poly.type
_entity_poly.pdbx_seq_one_letter_code
_entity_poly.pdbx_strand_id
1 'polypeptide(L)'
;MNKEKVKNKVVNGCLIAIIGWSLFFAVMVAISVLPKIHTSFGDKEIEIIRKHMGITIDGNSTPVKLKETHGGGDSFYELWLEDIDDPEKFMENCYDGSYAVIEDKSDLQEFGGGFPYEYNYDDRLLFEDSYIVYTRAYNNGSKPSRYYYIIAFYKDGDSFKAKVVDED
;
A
#
# COMPACT_ATOMS: atom_id res chain seq x y z
N MET A 1 55.92 11.37 -28.03
CA MET A 1 54.82 10.91 -27.14
C MET A 1 53.54 10.80 -27.98
N ASN A 2 52.99 9.59 -28.12
CA ASN A 2 52.02 9.26 -29.19
C ASN A 2 50.63 9.88 -28.93
N LYS A 3 50.25 10.89 -29.74
CA LYS A 3 48.98 11.63 -29.61
C LYS A 3 47.73 10.73 -29.72
N GLU A 4 47.82 9.61 -30.47
CA GLU A 4 46.76 8.60 -30.56
C GLU A 4 46.53 7.83 -29.25
N LYS A 5 47.60 7.47 -28.53
CA LYS A 5 47.48 6.77 -27.24
C LYS A 5 46.81 7.65 -26.18
N VAL A 6 47.04 8.97 -26.23
CA VAL A 6 46.39 9.93 -25.33
C VAL A 6 44.91 10.09 -25.68
N LYS A 7 44.56 10.23 -26.97
CA LYS A 7 43.15 10.29 -27.42
C LYS A 7 42.35 9.03 -27.03
N ASN A 8 42.88 7.83 -27.27
CA ASN A 8 42.18 6.59 -26.90
C ASN A 8 41.98 6.45 -25.39
N LYS A 9 42.92 6.94 -24.57
CA LYS A 9 42.80 6.91 -23.11
C LYS A 9 41.72 7.88 -22.60
N VAL A 10 41.59 9.05 -23.22
CA VAL A 10 40.55 10.05 -22.90
C VAL A 10 39.16 9.57 -23.35
N VAL A 11 39.06 8.98 -24.55
CA VAL A 11 37.79 8.42 -25.08
C VAL A 11 37.32 7.24 -24.23
N ASN A 12 38.21 6.31 -23.87
CA ASN A 12 37.87 5.20 -22.97
C ASN A 12 37.49 5.70 -21.57
N GLY A 13 38.16 6.73 -21.05
CA GLY A 13 37.79 7.35 -19.76
C GLY A 13 36.40 8.00 -19.78
N CYS A 14 36.05 8.72 -20.85
CA CYS A 14 34.70 9.29 -21.04
C CYS A 14 33.64 8.20 -21.18
N LEU A 15 33.92 7.12 -21.93
CA LEU A 15 32.97 6.02 -22.09
C LEU A 15 32.72 5.28 -20.77
N ILE A 16 33.77 5.03 -19.98
CA ILE A 16 33.65 4.44 -18.64
C ILE A 16 32.83 5.35 -17.71
N ALA A 17 33.03 6.67 -17.77
CA ALA A 17 32.24 7.61 -17.00
C ALA A 17 30.76 7.59 -17.39
N ILE A 18 30.43 7.60 -18.68
CA ILE A 18 29.03 7.55 -19.16
C ILE A 18 28.34 6.26 -18.73
N ILE A 19 29.01 5.11 -18.88
CA ILE A 19 28.46 3.81 -18.46
C ILE A 19 28.27 3.79 -16.94
N GLY A 20 29.27 4.27 -16.17
CA GLY A 20 29.20 4.35 -14.71
C GLY A 20 28.04 5.22 -14.22
N TRP A 21 27.84 6.40 -14.82
CA TRP A 21 26.71 7.28 -14.49
C TRP A 21 25.36 6.68 -14.89
N SER A 22 25.26 6.05 -16.07
CA SER A 22 24.02 5.41 -16.51
C SER A 22 23.61 4.26 -15.59
N LEU A 23 24.58 3.44 -15.17
CA LEU A 23 24.34 2.36 -14.21
C LEU A 23 23.97 2.91 -12.83
N PHE A 24 24.63 3.98 -12.37
CA PHE A 24 24.30 4.64 -11.11
C PHE A 24 22.85 5.15 -11.09
N PHE A 25 22.41 5.83 -12.15
CA PHE A 25 21.01 6.29 -12.25
C PHE A 25 20.02 5.12 -12.32
N ALA A 26 20.34 4.06 -13.08
CA ALA A 26 19.48 2.88 -13.14
C ALA A 26 19.30 2.23 -11.76
N VAL A 27 20.37 2.13 -10.96
CA VAL A 27 20.32 1.61 -9.59
C VAL A 27 19.52 2.53 -8.67
N MET A 28 19.72 3.85 -8.75
CA MET A 28 18.96 4.83 -7.94
C MET A 28 17.46 4.77 -8.24
N VAL A 29 17.09 4.68 -9.53
CA VAL A 29 15.69 4.51 -9.95
C VAL A 29 15.15 3.17 -9.43
N ALA A 30 15.90 2.09 -9.56
CA ALA A 30 15.49 0.77 -9.06
C ALA A 30 15.27 0.76 -7.53
N ILE A 31 16.08 1.51 -6.77
CA ILE A 31 15.89 1.64 -5.31
C ILE A 31 14.66 2.48 -4.99
N SER A 32 14.39 3.54 -5.76
CA SER A 32 13.23 4.42 -5.51
C SER A 32 11.87 3.74 -5.72
N VAL A 33 11.82 2.65 -6.49
CA VAL A 33 10.60 1.86 -6.73
C VAL A 33 10.45 0.69 -5.75
N LEU A 34 11.40 0.48 -4.84
CA LEU A 34 11.25 -0.55 -3.81
C LEU A 34 10.15 -0.14 -2.82
N PRO A 35 9.32 -1.10 -2.37
CA PRO A 35 8.33 -0.82 -1.34
C PRO A 35 9.01 -0.31 -0.06
N LYS A 36 8.49 0.78 0.50
CA LYS A 36 8.88 1.22 1.84
C LYS A 36 8.02 0.49 2.85
N ILE A 37 8.66 -0.11 3.85
CA ILE A 37 7.97 -0.85 4.92
C ILE A 37 8.28 -0.17 6.24
N HIS A 38 7.23 0.20 6.97
CA HIS A 38 7.28 0.79 8.30
C HIS A 38 6.67 -0.20 9.29
N THR A 39 7.38 -0.48 10.39
CA THR A 39 6.90 -1.30 11.52
C THR A 39 7.10 -0.58 12.86
N SER A 40 7.46 0.70 12.81
CA SER A 40 7.59 1.60 13.95
C SER A 40 6.85 2.87 13.58
N PHE A 41 5.96 3.33 14.44
CA PHE A 41 5.02 4.40 14.13
C PHE A 41 5.26 5.59 15.04
N GLY A 42 5.72 6.70 14.45
CA GLY A 42 5.71 8.02 15.07
C GLY A 42 4.80 8.98 14.32
N ASP A 43 4.88 10.27 14.64
CA ASP A 43 4.01 11.30 14.07
C ASP A 43 3.94 11.28 12.54
N LYS A 44 5.07 10.96 11.88
CA LYS A 44 5.15 10.91 10.42
C LYS A 44 4.34 9.76 9.83
N GLU A 45 4.49 8.55 10.35
CA GLU A 45 3.75 7.39 9.85
C GLU A 45 2.25 7.53 10.14
N ILE A 46 1.89 8.08 11.30
CA ILE A 46 0.50 8.39 11.64
C ILE A 46 -0.07 9.45 10.70
N GLU A 47 0.70 10.48 10.34
CA GLU A 47 0.29 11.48 9.35
C GLU A 47 0.07 10.87 7.96
N ILE A 48 0.90 9.92 7.54
CA ILE A 48 0.72 9.19 6.27
C ILE A 48 -0.60 8.42 6.27
N ILE A 49 -0.87 7.65 7.33
CA ILE A 49 -2.12 6.88 7.47
C ILE A 49 -3.34 7.81 7.40
N ARG A 50 -3.32 8.90 8.15
CA ARG A 50 -4.40 9.88 8.15
C ARG A 50 -4.60 10.54 6.78
N LYS A 51 -3.52 10.99 6.16
CA LYS A 51 -3.58 11.77 4.92
C LYS A 51 -3.97 10.92 3.71
N HIS A 52 -3.40 9.73 3.59
CA HIS A 52 -3.55 8.91 2.38
C HIS A 52 -4.62 7.84 2.52
N MET A 53 -4.95 7.39 3.74
CA MET A 53 -5.92 6.31 3.96
C MET A 53 -7.18 6.78 4.69
N GLY A 54 -7.22 8.07 5.11
CA GLY A 54 -8.35 8.66 5.83
C GLY A 54 -8.60 8.05 7.21
N ILE A 55 -7.59 7.42 7.83
CA ILE A 55 -7.75 6.72 9.11
C ILE A 55 -7.06 7.49 10.23
N THR A 56 -7.77 7.71 11.33
CA THR A 56 -7.25 8.30 12.56
C THR A 56 -6.97 7.22 13.60
N ILE A 57 -5.72 7.13 14.07
CA ILE A 57 -5.25 6.13 15.02
C ILE A 57 -5.10 6.79 16.40
N ASP A 58 -6.22 7.06 17.08
CA ASP A 58 -6.25 7.72 18.40
C ASP A 58 -6.48 6.72 19.53
N GLY A 59 -5.74 5.61 19.53
CA GLY A 59 -5.85 4.54 20.53
C GLY A 59 -7.00 3.54 20.31
N ASN A 60 -7.79 3.72 19.25
CA ASN A 60 -8.84 2.76 18.83
C ASN A 60 -8.29 1.53 18.07
N SER A 61 -6.99 1.54 17.75
CA SER A 61 -6.28 0.43 17.13
C SER A 61 -4.77 0.64 17.27
N THR A 62 -4.01 -0.43 17.09
CA THR A 62 -2.54 -0.42 17.07
C THR A 62 -2.03 -0.69 15.65
N PRO A 63 -1.31 0.23 15.01
CA PRO A 63 -0.71 -0.01 13.70
C PRO A 63 0.53 -0.90 13.84
N VAL A 64 0.59 -1.96 13.04
CA VAL A 64 1.66 -2.98 13.10
C VAL A 64 2.60 -2.90 11.92
N LYS A 65 2.06 -2.60 10.74
CA LYS A 65 2.83 -2.51 9.50
C LYS A 65 2.16 -1.55 8.54
N LEU A 66 2.95 -0.73 7.87
CA LEU A 66 2.55 0.10 6.73
C LEU A 66 3.50 -0.18 5.59
N LYS A 67 2.96 -0.51 4.41
CA LYS A 67 3.73 -0.71 3.20
C LYS A 67 3.27 0.30 2.15
N GLU A 68 4.22 1.07 1.64
CA GLU A 68 4.02 2.05 0.57
C GLU A 68 4.74 1.54 -0.68
N THR A 69 4.00 1.35 -1.78
CA THR A 69 4.55 0.97 -3.08
C THR A 69 4.27 2.08 -4.08
N HIS A 70 5.26 2.49 -4.87
CA HIS A 70 5.09 3.53 -5.89
C HIS A 70 5.13 2.88 -7.27
N GLY A 71 4.13 3.15 -8.10
CA GLY A 71 4.06 2.61 -9.46
C GLY A 71 3.26 3.51 -10.39
N GLY A 72 3.77 3.78 -11.61
CA GLY A 72 3.01 4.47 -12.65
C GLY A 72 2.67 5.95 -12.42
N GLY A 73 2.95 6.50 -11.24
CA GLY A 73 2.53 7.85 -10.83
C GLY A 73 1.68 7.85 -9.56
N ASP A 74 1.15 6.68 -9.21
CA ASP A 74 0.21 6.49 -8.10
C ASP A 74 0.93 5.78 -6.93
N SER A 75 0.37 5.96 -5.73
CA SER A 75 0.89 5.35 -4.51
C SER A 75 -0.10 4.33 -3.97
N PHE A 76 0.40 3.13 -3.69
CA PHE A 76 -0.38 2.05 -3.09
C PHE A 76 0.02 1.85 -1.64
N TYR A 77 -0.97 1.91 -0.75
CA TYR A 77 -0.80 1.80 0.69
C TYR A 77 -1.48 0.54 1.22
N GLU A 78 -0.71 -0.28 1.95
CA GLU A 78 -1.25 -1.39 2.74
C GLU A 78 -0.96 -1.16 4.21
N LEU A 79 -1.98 -1.21 5.07
CA LEU A 79 -1.87 -0.98 6.51
C LEU A 79 -2.44 -2.18 7.28
N TRP A 80 -1.71 -2.62 8.28
CA TRP A 80 -2.11 -3.67 9.22
C TRP A 80 -2.35 -3.07 10.59
N LEU A 81 -3.52 -3.35 11.15
CA LEU A 81 -4.00 -2.87 12.43
C LEU A 81 -4.38 -4.05 13.34
N GLU A 82 -4.13 -3.91 14.63
CA GLU A 82 -4.54 -4.83 15.70
C GLU A 82 -5.28 -4.06 16.81
N ASP A 83 -5.73 -4.79 17.84
CA ASP A 83 -6.38 -4.23 19.02
C ASP A 83 -7.63 -3.39 18.72
N ILE A 84 -8.43 -3.84 17.75
CA ILE A 84 -9.70 -3.20 17.39
C ILE A 84 -10.82 -3.87 18.19
N ASP A 85 -11.51 -3.11 19.04
CA ASP A 85 -12.60 -3.65 19.86
C ASP A 85 -13.83 -4.04 19.02
N ASP A 86 -14.21 -3.18 18.07
CA ASP A 86 -15.43 -3.32 17.28
C ASP A 86 -15.24 -2.71 15.88
N PRO A 87 -15.41 -3.49 14.80
CA PRO A 87 -15.20 -3.00 13.43
C PRO A 87 -16.13 -1.86 13.02
N GLU A 88 -17.40 -1.89 13.43
CA GLU A 88 -18.39 -0.87 13.07
C GLU A 88 -18.05 0.46 13.75
N LYS A 89 -17.78 0.44 15.06
CA LYS A 89 -17.34 1.63 15.81
C LYS A 89 -15.98 2.15 15.31
N PHE A 90 -15.09 1.27 14.87
CA PHE A 90 -13.84 1.69 14.26
C PHE A 90 -14.12 2.49 12.99
N MET A 91 -14.97 1.98 12.10
CA MET A 91 -15.35 2.69 10.88
C MET A 91 -16.02 4.04 11.17
N GLU A 92 -16.93 4.10 12.16
CA GLU A 92 -17.62 5.34 12.53
C GLU A 92 -16.71 6.40 13.13
N ASN A 93 -15.74 5.99 13.97
CA ASN A 93 -14.93 6.93 14.75
C ASN A 93 -13.57 7.26 14.11
N CYS A 94 -13.05 6.36 13.28
CA CYS A 94 -11.66 6.45 12.80
C CYS A 94 -11.56 6.74 11.30
N TYR A 95 -12.56 6.40 10.48
CA TYR A 95 -12.51 6.60 9.03
C TYR A 95 -13.22 7.89 8.63
N ASP A 96 -12.50 8.82 7.98
CA ASP A 96 -12.99 10.14 7.55
C ASP A 96 -13.72 10.11 6.19
N GLY A 97 -14.27 8.95 5.82
CA GLY A 97 -14.88 8.72 4.51
C GLY A 97 -16.26 8.06 4.59
N SER A 98 -17.03 8.18 3.52
CA SER A 98 -18.22 7.36 3.35
C SER A 98 -17.82 5.94 2.95
N TYR A 99 -18.46 4.95 3.55
CA TYR A 99 -18.18 3.53 3.31
C TYR A 99 -19.47 2.74 3.06
N ALA A 100 -19.30 1.55 2.49
CA ALA A 100 -20.32 0.55 2.35
C ALA A 100 -19.78 -0.80 2.83
N VAL A 101 -20.66 -1.62 3.39
CA VAL A 101 -20.35 -3.02 3.71
C VAL A 101 -20.43 -3.84 2.43
N ILE A 102 -19.47 -4.74 2.23
CA ILE A 102 -19.53 -5.75 1.18
C ILE A 102 -20.29 -6.95 1.74
N GLU A 103 -21.56 -7.09 1.33
CA GLU A 103 -22.44 -8.17 1.78
C GLU A 103 -22.07 -9.52 1.15
N ASP A 104 -21.73 -9.52 -0.13
CA ASP A 104 -21.25 -10.69 -0.86
C ASP A 104 -19.80 -10.48 -1.31
N LYS A 105 -18.87 -11.23 -0.71
CA LYS A 105 -17.44 -11.16 -1.06
C LYS A 105 -17.16 -11.60 -2.50
N SER A 106 -18.05 -12.37 -3.13
CA SER A 106 -17.93 -12.76 -4.53
C SER A 106 -18.10 -11.58 -5.49
N ASP A 107 -18.78 -10.51 -5.06
CA ASP A 107 -18.89 -9.28 -5.86
C ASP A 107 -17.50 -8.76 -6.23
N LEU A 108 -16.52 -8.87 -5.34
CA LEU A 108 -15.15 -8.43 -5.61
C LEU A 108 -14.43 -9.28 -6.68
N GLN A 109 -14.86 -10.52 -6.94
CA GLN A 109 -14.28 -11.39 -7.97
C GLN A 109 -14.72 -10.97 -9.38
N GLU A 110 -15.93 -10.41 -9.55
CA GLU A 110 -16.47 -10.02 -10.85
C GLU A 110 -15.77 -8.79 -11.47
N PHE A 111 -15.00 -8.03 -10.70
CA PHE A 111 -14.37 -6.77 -11.13
C PHE A 111 -12.98 -6.91 -11.78
N GLY A 112 -12.59 -8.12 -12.19
CA GLY A 112 -11.55 -8.32 -13.21
C GLY A 112 -10.09 -8.34 -12.72
N GLY A 113 -9.79 -9.14 -11.69
CA GLY A 113 -8.42 -9.56 -11.40
C GLY A 113 -8.35 -10.44 -10.15
N GLY A 114 -7.59 -11.53 -10.21
CA GLY A 114 -7.39 -12.39 -9.05
C GLY A 114 -6.62 -11.65 -7.96
N PHE A 115 -7.31 -11.17 -6.93
CA PHE A 115 -6.69 -10.35 -5.87
C PHE A 115 -7.09 -10.68 -4.41
N PRO A 116 -7.55 -11.89 -4.01
CA PRO A 116 -7.81 -12.14 -2.59
C PRO A 116 -6.53 -12.02 -1.74
N TYR A 117 -5.35 -12.32 -2.31
CA TYR A 117 -4.07 -12.25 -1.58
C TYR A 117 -3.66 -10.85 -1.14
N GLU A 118 -4.09 -9.80 -1.84
CA GLU A 118 -3.73 -8.41 -1.49
C GLU A 118 -4.49 -7.93 -0.27
N TYR A 119 -5.61 -8.57 0.06
CA TYR A 119 -6.44 -8.22 1.21
C TYR A 119 -6.27 -9.17 2.40
N ASN A 120 -5.51 -10.25 2.23
CA ASN A 120 -5.11 -11.13 3.31
C ASN A 120 -4.31 -10.37 4.36
N TYR A 121 -4.68 -10.52 5.64
CA TYR A 121 -3.92 -9.94 6.74
C TYR A 121 -2.50 -10.51 6.80
N ASP A 122 -2.29 -11.76 6.43
CA ASP A 122 -0.96 -12.35 6.21
C ASP A 122 -1.12 -13.64 5.39
N ASP A 123 -0.05 -14.42 5.22
CA ASP A 123 -0.12 -15.73 4.55
C ASP A 123 -1.01 -16.76 5.31
N ARG A 124 -1.64 -16.37 6.44
CA ARG A 124 -2.46 -17.25 7.30
C ARG A 124 -3.94 -16.88 7.30
N LEU A 125 -4.27 -15.59 7.27
CA LEU A 125 -5.66 -15.11 7.29
C LEU A 125 -6.07 -14.66 5.89
N LEU A 126 -6.87 -15.50 5.24
CA LEU A 126 -7.32 -15.27 3.87
C LEU A 126 -8.49 -14.29 3.86
N PHE A 127 -8.63 -13.51 2.79
CA PHE A 127 -9.73 -12.58 2.60
C PHE A 127 -11.11 -13.20 2.82
N GLU A 128 -11.29 -14.48 2.43
CA GLU A 128 -12.53 -15.23 2.64
C GLU A 128 -12.86 -15.43 4.13
N ASP A 129 -11.86 -15.48 4.99
CA ASP A 129 -11.97 -15.65 6.45
C ASP A 129 -12.30 -14.35 7.19
N SER A 130 -12.35 -13.21 6.49
CA SER A 130 -12.71 -11.92 7.11
C SER A 130 -14.11 -11.97 7.75
N TYR A 131 -14.24 -11.34 8.91
CA TYR A 131 -15.52 -11.19 9.61
C TYR A 131 -16.44 -10.21 8.87
N ILE A 132 -15.90 -9.03 8.54
CA ILE A 132 -16.61 -7.98 7.81
C ILE A 132 -15.64 -7.25 6.90
N VAL A 133 -16.12 -6.80 5.76
CA VAL A 133 -15.33 -6.06 4.79
C VAL A 133 -16.06 -4.78 4.43
N TYR A 134 -15.32 -3.69 4.48
CA TYR A 134 -15.79 -2.37 4.07
C TYR A 134 -15.05 -1.91 2.83
N THR A 135 -15.75 -1.12 2.03
CA THR A 135 -15.16 -0.38 0.92
C THR A 135 -15.61 1.06 0.95
N ARG A 136 -14.88 1.95 0.28
CA ARG A 136 -15.30 3.34 0.13
C ARG A 136 -16.59 3.40 -0.69
N ALA A 137 -17.57 4.16 -0.21
CA ALA A 137 -18.85 4.32 -0.89
C ALA A 137 -18.64 5.09 -2.21
N TYR A 138 -18.64 4.39 -3.33
CA TYR A 138 -18.50 5.00 -4.66
C TYR A 138 -19.88 5.33 -5.24
N ASN A 139 -20.30 6.59 -5.12
CA ASN A 139 -21.50 7.10 -5.78
C ASN A 139 -21.17 7.46 -7.24
N ASN A 140 -21.18 6.49 -8.15
CA ASN A 140 -21.24 6.81 -9.57
C ASN A 140 -22.11 5.80 -10.30
N GLY A 141 -23.27 6.26 -10.81
CA GLY A 141 -24.36 5.47 -11.40
C GLY A 141 -24.03 4.69 -12.67
N SER A 142 -22.77 4.37 -12.92
CA SER A 142 -22.30 3.57 -14.04
C SER A 142 -21.01 2.86 -13.65
N LYS A 143 -21.20 1.64 -13.12
CA LYS A 143 -20.23 0.56 -12.84
C LYS A 143 -18.95 0.96 -12.09
N PRO A 144 -18.76 0.53 -10.83
CA PRO A 144 -17.54 0.80 -10.08
C PRO A 144 -16.35 0.14 -10.77
N SER A 145 -15.46 0.95 -11.33
CA SER A 145 -14.16 0.48 -11.77
C SER A 145 -13.27 0.35 -10.52
N ARG A 146 -13.12 -0.90 -10.05
CA ARG A 146 -12.12 -1.34 -9.04
C ARG A 146 -12.29 -0.72 -7.64
N TYR A 147 -12.56 -1.57 -6.66
CA TYR A 147 -12.58 -1.17 -5.24
C TYR A 147 -11.14 -1.00 -4.76
N TYR A 148 -10.58 0.19 -4.99
CA TYR A 148 -9.20 0.51 -4.61
C TYR A 148 -9.02 0.76 -3.11
N TYR A 149 -10.13 1.03 -2.39
CA TYR A 149 -10.16 1.09 -0.94
C TYR A 149 -10.91 -0.09 -0.34
N ILE A 150 -10.23 -0.96 0.40
CA ILE A 150 -10.86 -2.06 1.14
C ILE A 150 -10.29 -2.14 2.55
N ILE A 151 -11.16 -2.30 3.54
CA ILE A 151 -10.78 -2.69 4.90
C ILE A 151 -11.40 -4.05 5.21
N ALA A 152 -10.57 -5.07 5.42
CA ALA A 152 -11.00 -6.39 5.84
C ALA A 152 -10.66 -6.60 7.32
N PHE A 153 -11.67 -6.89 8.14
CA PHE A 153 -11.52 -7.17 9.57
C PHE A 153 -11.56 -8.67 9.83
N TYR A 154 -10.75 -9.13 10.76
CA TYR A 154 -10.58 -10.54 11.13
C TYR A 154 -10.74 -10.67 12.64
N LYS A 155 -11.48 -11.67 13.09
CA LYS A 155 -11.64 -11.92 14.53
C LYS A 155 -10.32 -12.44 15.12
N ASP A 156 -9.86 -11.84 16.22
CA ASP A 156 -8.70 -12.32 16.98
C ASP A 156 -9.00 -12.34 18.48
N GLY A 157 -9.37 -13.52 19.00
CA GLY A 157 -9.82 -13.65 20.39
C GLY A 157 -11.03 -12.75 20.68
N ASP A 158 -10.89 -11.88 21.68
CA ASP A 158 -11.95 -10.93 22.06
C ASP A 158 -11.94 -9.64 21.22
N SER A 159 -10.86 -9.35 20.47
CA SER A 159 -10.71 -8.17 19.62
C SER A 159 -10.72 -8.54 18.13
N PHE A 160 -10.27 -7.61 17.28
CA PHE A 160 -10.16 -7.74 15.83
C PHE A 160 -8.81 -7.19 15.33
N LYS A 161 -8.41 -7.71 14.17
CA LYS A 161 -7.34 -7.19 13.33
C LYS A 161 -7.90 -6.70 12.01
N ALA A 162 -7.24 -5.76 11.37
CA ALA A 162 -7.67 -5.28 10.06
C ALA A 162 -6.52 -5.09 9.09
N LYS A 163 -6.76 -5.44 7.83
CA LYS A 163 -5.91 -5.00 6.73
C LYS A 163 -6.67 -3.98 5.90
N VAL A 164 -6.03 -2.83 5.70
CA VAL A 164 -6.51 -1.76 4.83
C VAL A 164 -5.63 -1.73 3.60
N VAL A 165 -6.26 -1.54 2.44
CA VAL A 165 -5.61 -1.36 1.15
C VAL A 165 -6.21 -0.11 0.52
N ASP A 166 -5.36 0.83 0.07
CA ASP A 166 -5.76 2.06 -0.63
C ASP A 166 -4.82 2.37 -1.80
N GLU A 167 -5.35 2.98 -2.87
CA GLU A 167 -4.60 3.53 -4.00
C GLU A 167 -4.92 5.03 -4.09
N ASP A 168 -3.90 5.86 -3.86
CA ASP A 168 -3.97 7.34 -3.94
C ASP A 168 -3.63 7.84 -5.35
#